data_AF-A0A540WKR3-F1
#
_entry.id   AF-A0A540WKR3-F1
#
_cell.length_a   1.000
_cell.length_b   1.000
_cell.length_c   1.000
_cell.angle_alpha   90.00
_cell.angle_beta   90.00
_cell.angle_gamma   90.00
#
_symmetry.space_group_name_H-M   'P 1'
#
loop_
_entity.id
_entity.type
_entity.pdbx_description
1 polymer ?
#
loop_
_entity_poly.entity_id
_entity_poly.type
_entity_poly.pdbx_seq_one_letter_code
_entity_poly.pdbx_strand_id
1 'polypeptide(L)'
;MCTAPADSLLLLHEARAVAETLLGDVLRLPVAKALDVGTAAGMDRAVALLAARLRRAVGRADVDAMREAVAVLDVDWRKTTAAQRRRLVSQSLEAAGRRTAVIPARIQAPLGDAAEEVVASARSHARREQGLALAARFNAVDRRVAQHIVRTQGNFVRDEYGRRLDAFGQEARRLVAEGLEAGLGRSDIAESLERAARGALIERAPFYWEVVASHFIGQGRSFAQVSSYAEAGIRRYRIEAVLDEATTQVCRFLHGKTFSVGEALQRFERLESLERPEDVKQELPWVRERLDADTGRALLYVNRGGQQTRLAEVLRSAAGTRDDVGEFRSLASDRQLADAGVGFPPYHGLCRTTTLAVT
;
A
#
# COMPACT_ATOMS: atom_id res chain seq x y z
N MET A 1 15.59 -34.08 -9.85
CA MET A 1 15.13 -32.87 -9.14
C MET A 1 16.33 -31.97 -8.91
N CYS A 2 16.44 -30.87 -9.65
CA CYS A 2 17.56 -29.93 -9.53
C CYS A 2 17.07 -28.74 -8.69
N THR A 3 17.37 -28.74 -7.40
CA THR A 3 17.17 -27.59 -6.52
C THR A 3 18.29 -26.60 -6.80
N ALA A 4 17.96 -25.43 -7.35
CA ALA A 4 18.93 -24.35 -7.45
C ALA A 4 19.32 -23.90 -6.03
N PRO A 5 20.62 -23.74 -5.72
CA PRO A 5 21.07 -23.31 -4.39
C PRO A 5 20.57 -21.89 -4.08
N ALA A 6 20.42 -21.56 -2.79
CA ALA A 6 19.90 -20.26 -2.33
C ALA A 6 20.62 -19.05 -2.97
N ASP A 7 21.91 -19.17 -3.25
CA ASP A 7 22.71 -18.16 -3.94
C ASP A 7 22.25 -17.91 -5.38
N SER A 8 21.74 -18.94 -6.08
CA SER A 8 21.17 -18.80 -7.42
C SER A 8 19.83 -18.06 -7.41
N LEU A 9 19.05 -18.18 -6.33
CA LEU A 9 17.80 -17.43 -6.16
C LEU A 9 18.08 -15.95 -5.85
N LEU A 10 19.11 -15.67 -5.04
CA LEU A 10 19.56 -14.30 -4.77
C LEU A 10 20.06 -13.63 -6.06
N LEU A 11 20.89 -14.35 -6.84
CA LEU A 11 21.41 -13.87 -8.11
C LEU A 11 20.30 -13.63 -9.14
N LEU A 12 19.27 -14.49 -9.17
CA LEU A 12 18.08 -14.30 -10.01
C LEU A 12 17.26 -13.08 -9.58
N HIS A 13 17.14 -12.85 -8.27
CA HIS A 13 16.45 -11.68 -7.73
C HIS A 13 17.19 -10.38 -8.07
N GLU A 14 18.51 -10.34 -7.90
CA GLU A 14 19.36 -9.21 -8.27
C GLU A 14 19.34 -8.96 -9.78
N ALA A 15 19.47 -10.01 -10.59
CA ALA A 15 19.39 -9.90 -12.05
C ALA A 15 18.02 -9.37 -12.51
N ARG A 16 16.93 -9.80 -11.84
CA ARG A 16 15.58 -9.26 -12.09
C ARG A 16 15.48 -7.79 -11.71
N ALA A 17 15.98 -7.40 -10.53
CA ALA A 17 15.98 -6.01 -10.09
C ALA A 17 16.78 -5.10 -11.03
N VAL A 18 17.92 -5.58 -11.55
CA VAL A 18 18.73 -4.87 -12.57
C VAL A 18 18.00 -4.78 -13.91
N ALA A 19 17.34 -5.86 -14.36
CA ALA A 19 16.55 -5.85 -15.58
C ALA A 19 15.34 -4.89 -15.49
N GLU A 20 14.66 -4.87 -14.34
CA GLU A 20 13.56 -3.94 -14.05
C GLU A 20 14.05 -2.49 -14.01
N THR A 21 15.23 -2.26 -13.43
CA THR A 21 15.93 -0.97 -13.45
C THR A 21 16.23 -0.55 -14.89
N LEU A 22 16.81 -1.41 -15.74
CA LEU A 22 17.07 -1.12 -17.15
C LEU A 22 15.79 -0.82 -17.97
N LEU A 23 14.74 -1.62 -17.77
CA LEU A 23 13.44 -1.45 -18.44
C LEU A 23 12.73 -0.15 -18.04
N GLY A 24 12.87 0.26 -16.78
CA GLY A 24 12.32 1.51 -16.25
C GLY A 24 13.18 2.74 -16.53
N ASP A 25 14.51 2.60 -16.47
CA ASP A 25 15.46 3.72 -16.42
C ASP A 25 16.08 4.05 -17.77
N VAL A 26 16.37 3.05 -18.61
CA VAL A 26 16.96 3.25 -19.94
C VAL A 26 15.88 3.33 -21.01
N LEU A 27 14.89 2.44 -20.95
CA LEU A 27 13.90 2.30 -22.02
C LEU A 27 12.60 3.10 -21.79
N ARG A 28 12.44 3.76 -20.63
CA ARG A 28 11.26 4.56 -20.24
C ARG A 28 9.93 3.90 -20.63
N LEU A 29 9.82 2.58 -20.51
CA LEU A 29 8.63 1.86 -20.97
C LEU A 29 7.43 2.28 -20.10
N PRO A 30 6.30 2.74 -20.69
CA PRO A 30 5.07 3.08 -19.98
C PRO A 30 4.53 1.89 -19.17
N VAL A 31 3.68 2.08 -18.14
CA VAL A 31 3.03 0.92 -17.47
C VAL A 31 2.13 0.20 -18.48
N ALA A 32 1.71 0.86 -19.58
CA ALA A 32 1.02 0.23 -20.71
C ALA A 32 1.81 -0.91 -21.38
N LYS A 33 3.14 -0.99 -21.20
CA LYS A 33 3.96 -2.14 -21.64
C LYS A 33 4.32 -3.09 -20.50
N ALA A 34 3.93 -2.78 -19.27
CA ALA A 34 3.96 -3.72 -18.17
C ALA A 34 2.82 -4.72 -18.39
N LEU A 35 3.24 -5.97 -18.56
CA LEU A 35 2.43 -7.18 -18.72
C LEU A 35 1.10 -7.07 -17.95
N ASP A 36 0.02 -7.48 -18.59
CA ASP A 36 -1.37 -7.52 -18.11
C ASP A 36 -1.56 -7.54 -16.57
N VAL A 37 -2.12 -6.46 -15.99
CA VAL A 37 -2.35 -6.34 -14.53
C VAL A 37 -3.39 -7.34 -14.00
N GLY A 38 -4.14 -8.00 -14.87
CA GLY A 38 -5.00 -9.13 -14.52
C GLY A 38 -4.23 -10.39 -14.12
N THR A 39 -2.95 -10.49 -14.49
CA THR A 39 -2.06 -11.61 -14.14
C THR A 39 -1.17 -11.28 -12.94
N ALA A 40 -0.71 -12.30 -12.21
CA ALA A 40 0.21 -12.11 -11.08
C ALA A 40 1.55 -11.50 -11.51
N ALA A 41 2.17 -12.04 -12.57
CA ALA A 41 3.44 -11.53 -13.10
C ALA A 41 3.32 -10.09 -13.62
N GLY A 42 2.19 -9.76 -14.26
CA GLY A 42 1.91 -8.41 -14.72
C GLY A 42 1.69 -7.41 -13.60
N MET A 43 0.94 -7.82 -12.58
CA MET A 43 0.79 -7.06 -11.34
C MET A 43 2.16 -6.76 -10.70
N ASP A 44 3.00 -7.77 -10.50
CA ASP A 44 4.32 -7.61 -9.86
C ASP A 44 5.21 -6.62 -10.62
N ARG A 45 5.23 -6.73 -11.95
CA ARG A 45 6.00 -5.83 -12.80
C ARG A 45 5.46 -4.40 -12.78
N ALA A 46 4.14 -4.23 -12.81
CA ALA A 46 3.52 -2.90 -12.74
C ALA A 46 3.81 -2.22 -11.39
N VAL A 47 3.76 -2.98 -10.29
CA VAL A 47 4.11 -2.49 -8.95
C VAL A 47 5.56 -2.05 -8.89
N ALA A 48 6.50 -2.88 -9.33
CA ALA A 48 7.92 -2.54 -9.32
C ALA A 48 8.21 -1.25 -10.12
N LEU A 49 7.65 -1.13 -11.33
CA LEU A 49 7.83 0.04 -12.19
C LEU A 49 7.25 1.31 -11.56
N LEU A 50 6.02 1.25 -11.03
CA LEU A 50 5.38 2.41 -10.42
C LEU A 50 6.11 2.83 -9.13
N ALA A 51 6.47 1.88 -8.27
CA ALA A 51 7.23 2.16 -7.05
C ALA A 51 8.57 2.86 -7.36
N ALA A 52 9.29 2.40 -8.39
CA ALA A 52 10.51 3.04 -8.85
C ALA A 52 10.29 4.47 -9.35
N ARG A 53 9.21 4.73 -10.11
CA ARG A 53 8.86 6.09 -10.56
C ARG A 53 8.50 7.01 -9.40
N LEU A 54 7.72 6.53 -8.43
CA LEU A 54 7.35 7.30 -7.24
C LEU A 54 8.59 7.67 -6.41
N ARG A 55 9.49 6.71 -6.18
CA ARG A 55 10.79 6.96 -5.50
C ARG A 55 11.61 8.04 -6.21
N ARG A 56 11.70 7.99 -7.55
CA ARG A 56 12.39 9.03 -8.32
C ARG A 56 11.72 10.40 -8.20
N ALA A 57 10.39 10.44 -8.21
CA ALA A 57 9.65 11.69 -8.08
C ALA A 57 9.91 12.38 -6.73
N VAL A 58 10.14 11.63 -5.66
CA VAL A 58 10.35 12.18 -4.30
C VAL A 58 11.82 12.33 -3.90
N GLY A 59 12.76 11.70 -4.61
CA GLY A 59 14.07 11.31 -4.09
C GLY A 59 14.93 12.37 -3.38
N ARG A 60 14.90 13.64 -3.78
CA ARG A 60 15.64 14.70 -3.04
C ARG A 60 14.87 15.28 -1.85
N ALA A 61 13.53 15.25 -1.89
CA ALA A 61 12.70 15.89 -0.87
C ALA A 61 12.89 15.25 0.51
N ASP A 62 12.98 13.92 0.59
CA ASP A 62 13.18 13.21 1.87
C ASP A 62 14.55 13.52 2.49
N VAL A 63 15.60 13.55 1.65
CA VAL A 63 16.97 13.86 2.08
C VAL A 63 17.09 15.32 2.52
N ASP A 64 16.53 16.24 1.74
CA ASP A 64 16.51 17.67 2.06
C ASP A 64 15.70 17.91 3.36
N ALA A 65 14.57 17.22 3.54
CA ALA A 65 13.78 17.30 4.76
C ALA A 65 14.57 16.89 6.00
N MET A 66 15.26 15.73 5.93
CA MET A 66 16.11 15.26 7.02
C MET A 66 17.23 16.27 7.34
N ARG A 67 17.94 16.74 6.31
CA ARG A 67 19.05 17.69 6.49
C ARG A 67 18.59 18.98 7.18
N GLU A 68 17.47 19.54 6.74
CA GLU A 68 16.90 20.76 7.33
C GLU A 68 16.41 20.53 8.76
N ALA A 69 15.81 19.37 9.04
CA ALA A 69 15.39 19.02 10.40
C ALA A 69 16.58 18.96 11.37
N VAL A 70 17.65 18.27 10.96
CA VAL A 70 18.87 18.08 11.77
C VAL A 70 19.63 19.39 11.95
N ALA A 71 19.71 20.23 10.91
CA ALA A 71 20.37 21.54 11.00
C ALA A 71 19.77 22.44 12.08
N VAL A 72 18.45 22.40 12.29
CA VAL A 72 17.78 23.15 13.37
C VAL A 72 18.11 22.59 14.76
N LEU A 73 18.36 21.29 14.85
CA LEU A 73 18.59 20.57 16.11
C LEU A 73 20.06 20.52 16.54
N ASP A 74 20.98 20.98 15.70
CA ASP A 74 22.40 21.05 16.01
C ASP A 74 22.73 22.24 16.95
N VAL A 75 22.36 22.06 18.22
CA VAL A 75 22.55 23.06 19.28
C VAL A 75 23.22 22.45 20.52
N ASP A 76 23.78 23.31 21.37
CA ASP A 76 24.22 22.92 22.71
C ASP A 76 23.01 22.77 23.65
N TRP A 77 22.43 21.57 23.68
CA TRP A 77 21.21 21.26 24.43
C TRP A 77 21.32 21.53 25.94
N ARG A 78 22.53 21.46 26.53
CA ARG A 78 22.74 21.75 27.96
C ARG A 78 22.51 23.22 28.30
N LYS A 79 22.68 24.12 27.32
CA LYS A 79 22.43 25.56 27.45
C LYS A 79 20.99 25.96 27.13
N THR A 80 20.12 24.99 26.84
CA THR A 80 18.73 25.26 26.48
C THR A 80 17.78 25.08 27.65
N THR A 81 16.80 25.97 27.76
CA THR A 81 15.63 25.85 28.63
C THR A 81 14.59 24.89 28.02
N ALA A 82 13.70 24.35 28.84
CA ALA A 82 12.60 23.51 28.35
C ALA A 82 11.72 24.20 27.28
N ALA A 83 11.52 25.52 27.39
CA ALA A 83 10.78 26.29 26.40
C ALA A 83 11.52 26.40 25.06
N GLN A 84 12.84 26.62 25.09
CA GLN A 84 13.69 26.61 23.89
C GLN A 84 13.69 25.22 23.23
N ARG A 85 13.77 24.14 24.01
CA ARG A 85 13.73 22.77 23.47
C ARG A 85 12.45 22.49 22.70
N ARG A 86 11.28 22.83 23.26
CA ARG A 86 9.99 22.70 22.57
C ARG A 86 9.98 23.49 21.26
N ARG A 87 10.49 24.72 21.28
CA ARG A 87 10.57 25.58 20.09
C ARG A 87 11.48 25.00 19.00
N LEU A 88 12.66 24.52 19.36
CA LEU A 88 13.62 23.92 18.42
C LEU A 88 13.05 22.68 17.75
N VAL A 89 12.39 21.80 18.51
CA VAL A 89 11.68 20.64 17.93
C VAL A 89 10.60 21.12 16.96
N SER A 90 9.75 22.08 17.33
CA SER A 90 8.73 22.62 16.42
C SER A 90 9.33 23.22 15.15
N GLN A 91 10.40 24.00 15.25
CA GLN A 91 11.10 24.60 14.10
C GLN A 91 11.72 23.52 13.19
N SER A 92 12.24 22.44 13.77
CA SER A 92 12.77 21.29 13.03
C SER A 92 11.66 20.60 12.22
N LEU A 93 10.48 20.40 12.82
CA LEU A 93 9.32 19.85 12.12
C LEU A 93 8.83 20.76 10.99
N GLU A 94 8.79 22.07 11.21
CA GLU A 94 8.42 23.03 10.16
C GLU A 94 9.43 23.02 9.01
N ALA A 95 10.73 22.94 9.31
CA ALA A 95 11.79 22.89 8.31
C ALA A 95 11.70 21.63 7.43
N ALA A 96 11.52 20.47 8.06
CA ALA A 96 11.28 19.21 7.35
C ALA A 96 9.97 19.25 6.55
N GLY A 97 8.89 19.75 7.16
CA GLY A 97 7.56 19.88 6.54
C GLY A 97 7.55 20.72 5.28
N ARG A 98 8.31 21.83 5.23
CA ARG A 98 8.45 22.64 4.01
C ARG A 98 9.07 21.85 2.85
N ARG A 99 10.00 20.94 3.12
CA ARG A 99 10.66 20.12 2.10
C ARG A 99 9.78 18.95 1.64
N THR A 100 8.96 18.38 2.52
CA THR A 100 8.04 17.28 2.16
C THR A 100 6.70 17.75 1.59
N ALA A 101 6.31 19.02 1.77
CA ALA A 101 5.05 19.57 1.27
C ALA A 101 4.86 19.46 -0.26
N VAL A 102 5.95 19.37 -1.03
CA VAL A 102 5.91 19.21 -2.48
C VAL A 102 5.63 17.78 -2.93
N ILE A 103 5.76 16.78 -2.03
CA ILE A 103 5.69 15.37 -2.38
C ILE A 103 4.33 14.97 -2.97
N PRO A 104 3.18 15.33 -2.38
CA PRO A 104 1.88 14.99 -2.96
C PRO A 104 1.71 15.50 -4.39
N ALA A 105 2.20 16.71 -4.70
CA ALA A 105 2.15 17.26 -6.05
C ALA A 105 3.09 16.51 -7.02
N ARG A 106 4.30 16.14 -6.57
CA ARG A 106 5.28 15.43 -7.41
C ARG A 106 4.84 14.03 -7.82
N ILE A 107 4.03 13.37 -6.99
CA ILE A 107 3.51 12.03 -7.31
C ILE A 107 2.23 12.05 -8.15
N GLN A 108 1.57 13.19 -8.32
CA GLN A 108 0.32 13.25 -9.10
C GLN A 108 0.52 12.85 -10.56
N ALA A 109 1.55 13.34 -11.22
CA ALA A 109 1.84 12.98 -12.61
C ALA A 109 2.09 11.47 -12.81
N PRO A 110 3.04 10.82 -12.09
CA PRO A 110 3.26 9.38 -12.27
C PRO A 110 2.07 8.51 -11.87
N LEU A 111 1.24 8.96 -10.91
CA LEU A 111 -0.01 8.27 -10.59
C LEU A 111 -1.06 8.47 -11.69
N GLY A 112 -1.21 9.69 -12.20
CA GLY A 112 -2.14 10.01 -13.28
C GLY A 112 -1.90 9.18 -14.54
N ASP A 113 -0.65 9.15 -15.00
CA ASP A 113 -0.25 8.35 -16.16
C ASP A 113 -0.56 6.85 -15.93
N ALA A 114 -0.25 6.32 -14.73
CA ALA A 114 -0.49 4.92 -14.42
C ALA A 114 -1.97 4.58 -14.24
N ALA A 115 -2.82 5.54 -13.83
CA ALA A 115 -4.23 5.28 -13.52
C ALA A 115 -5.01 4.80 -14.75
N GLU A 116 -4.87 5.52 -15.86
CA GLU A 116 -5.52 5.17 -17.13
C GLU A 116 -5.01 3.84 -17.68
N GLU A 117 -3.69 3.61 -17.57
CA GLU A 117 -3.05 2.37 -18.02
C GLU A 117 -3.55 1.15 -17.24
N VAL A 118 -3.67 1.25 -15.91
CA VAL A 118 -4.19 0.17 -15.05
C VAL A 118 -5.65 -0.16 -15.39
N VAL A 119 -6.50 0.86 -15.51
CA VAL A 119 -7.93 0.68 -15.82
C VAL A 119 -8.09 0.07 -17.22
N ALA A 120 -7.38 0.59 -18.22
CA ALA A 120 -7.42 0.05 -19.58
C ALA A 120 -6.90 -1.39 -19.67
N SER A 121 -5.83 -1.72 -18.93
CA SER A 121 -5.28 -3.07 -18.85
C SER A 121 -6.26 -4.05 -18.23
N ALA A 122 -6.86 -3.70 -17.09
CA ALA A 122 -7.85 -4.54 -16.41
C ALA A 122 -9.11 -4.80 -17.25
N ARG A 123 -9.64 -3.78 -17.95
CA ARG A 123 -10.75 -3.93 -18.90
C ARG A 123 -10.38 -4.84 -20.07
N SER A 124 -9.18 -4.63 -20.62
CA SER A 124 -8.69 -5.43 -21.73
C SER A 124 -8.52 -6.91 -21.36
N HIS A 125 -8.05 -7.18 -20.15
CA HIS A 125 -8.00 -8.52 -19.57
C HIS A 125 -9.39 -9.12 -19.42
N ALA A 126 -10.33 -8.39 -18.82
CA ALA A 126 -11.71 -8.87 -18.65
C ALA A 126 -12.38 -9.19 -20.00
N ARG A 127 -12.13 -8.40 -21.04
CA ARG A 127 -12.63 -8.69 -22.40
C ARG A 127 -12.01 -9.93 -23.03
N ARG A 128 -10.68 -10.08 -22.94
CA ARG A 128 -9.95 -11.16 -23.64
C ARG A 128 -9.97 -12.49 -22.89
N GLU A 129 -9.64 -12.45 -21.60
CA GLU A 129 -9.44 -13.65 -20.79
C GLU A 129 -10.72 -14.13 -20.12
N GLN A 130 -11.63 -13.21 -19.77
CA GLN A 130 -12.95 -13.57 -19.19
C GLN A 130 -14.08 -13.53 -20.23
N GLY A 131 -13.79 -13.23 -21.50
CA GLY A 131 -14.75 -13.26 -22.60
C GLY A 131 -15.90 -12.25 -22.47
N LEU A 132 -15.74 -11.18 -21.69
CA LEU A 132 -16.83 -10.25 -21.42
C LEU A 132 -17.12 -9.34 -22.61
N ALA A 133 -18.41 -9.15 -22.91
CA ALA A 133 -18.89 -8.22 -23.93
C ALA A 133 -18.81 -6.77 -23.43
N LEU A 134 -17.63 -6.16 -23.55
CA LEU A 134 -17.35 -4.79 -23.12
C LEU A 134 -17.16 -3.86 -24.32
N ALA A 135 -17.60 -2.61 -24.18
CA ALA A 135 -17.27 -1.56 -25.12
C ALA A 135 -15.75 -1.36 -25.18
N ALA A 136 -15.23 -1.17 -26.41
CA ALA A 136 -13.80 -0.99 -26.62
C ALA A 136 -13.28 0.37 -26.13
N ARG A 137 -14.16 1.36 -25.95
CA ARG A 137 -13.79 2.73 -25.59
C ARG A 137 -13.77 2.91 -24.07
N PHE A 138 -12.79 3.68 -23.60
CA PHE A 138 -12.71 4.17 -22.23
C PHE A 138 -13.92 5.07 -21.93
N ASN A 139 -14.67 4.75 -20.88
CA ASN A 139 -15.98 5.36 -20.60
C ASN A 139 -15.93 6.36 -19.43
N ALA A 140 -17.08 6.87 -19.00
CA ALA A 140 -17.16 7.84 -17.90
C ALA A 140 -16.84 7.24 -16.52
N VAL A 141 -17.22 5.97 -16.28
CA VAL A 141 -16.90 5.25 -15.05
C VAL A 141 -15.40 5.00 -14.96
N ASP A 142 -14.76 4.63 -16.06
CA ASP A 142 -13.31 4.41 -16.11
C ASP A 142 -12.52 5.68 -15.73
N ARG A 143 -12.96 6.85 -16.22
CA ARG A 143 -12.40 8.16 -15.85
C ARG A 143 -12.59 8.48 -14.38
N ARG A 144 -13.78 8.19 -13.83
CA ARG A 144 -14.06 8.36 -12.39
C ARG A 144 -13.14 7.49 -11.53
N VAL A 145 -12.96 6.22 -11.90
CA VAL A 145 -12.03 5.31 -11.21
C VAL A 145 -10.62 5.87 -11.24
N ALA A 146 -10.10 6.26 -12.41
CA ALA A 146 -8.75 6.81 -12.54
C ALA A 146 -8.54 8.08 -11.69
N GLN A 147 -9.49 9.01 -11.72
CA GLN A 147 -9.45 10.23 -10.91
C GLN A 147 -9.50 9.92 -9.41
N HIS A 148 -10.36 9.00 -9.00
CA HIS A 148 -10.51 8.60 -7.60
C HIS A 148 -9.21 8.01 -7.05
N ILE A 149 -8.61 7.03 -7.72
CA ILE A 149 -7.41 6.35 -7.21
C ILE A 149 -6.22 7.31 -7.10
N VAL A 150 -6.07 8.26 -8.03
CA VAL A 150 -5.01 9.29 -7.97
C VAL A 150 -5.23 10.22 -6.77
N ARG A 151 -6.45 10.76 -6.62
CA ARG A 151 -6.81 11.66 -5.53
C ARG A 151 -6.59 11.00 -4.17
N THR A 152 -7.14 9.80 -4.01
CA THR A 152 -7.08 9.04 -2.75
C THR A 152 -5.64 8.76 -2.36
N GLN A 153 -4.80 8.22 -3.26
CA GLN A 153 -3.40 7.95 -2.93
C GLN A 153 -2.61 9.22 -2.60
N GLY A 154 -2.86 10.34 -3.30
CA GLY A 154 -2.28 11.63 -2.93
C GLY A 154 -2.58 12.05 -1.50
N ASN A 155 -3.82 11.84 -1.04
CA ASN A 155 -4.24 12.14 0.33
C ASN A 155 -3.57 11.21 1.35
N PHE A 156 -3.47 9.91 1.07
CA PHE A 156 -2.78 8.95 1.94
C PHE A 156 -1.28 9.28 2.09
N VAL A 157 -0.62 9.68 1.01
CA VAL A 157 0.79 10.07 1.06
C VAL A 157 0.96 11.34 1.89
N ARG A 158 0.13 12.37 1.67
CA ARG A 158 0.15 13.61 2.47
C ARG A 158 0.00 13.32 3.98
N ASP A 159 -0.99 12.52 4.32
CA ASP A 159 -1.29 12.12 5.70
C ASP A 159 -0.13 11.33 6.35
N GLU A 160 0.48 10.41 5.59
CA GLU A 160 1.63 9.63 6.07
C GLU A 160 2.84 10.52 6.39
N TYR A 161 3.16 11.49 5.54
CA TYR A 161 4.26 12.42 5.82
C TYR A 161 3.98 13.28 7.06
N GLY A 162 2.72 13.68 7.28
CA GLY A 162 2.32 14.33 8.53
C GLY A 162 2.61 13.46 9.76
N ARG A 163 2.14 12.20 9.74
CA ARG A 163 2.38 11.24 10.84
C ARG A 163 3.85 10.98 11.11
N ARG A 164 4.69 10.86 10.06
CA ARG A 164 6.13 10.64 10.22
C ARG A 164 6.82 11.82 10.90
N LEU A 165 6.44 13.04 10.55
CA LEU A 165 6.94 14.25 11.21
C LEU A 165 6.49 14.31 12.67
N ASP A 166 5.24 14.02 12.96
CA ASP A 166 4.73 13.99 14.35
C ASP A 166 5.47 12.94 15.20
N ALA A 167 5.67 11.73 14.67
CA ALA A 167 6.40 10.66 15.33
C ALA A 167 7.86 11.05 15.59
N PHE A 168 8.54 11.63 14.59
CA PHE A 168 9.88 12.17 14.77
C PHE A 168 9.93 13.25 15.85
N GLY A 169 8.94 14.15 15.89
CA GLY A 169 8.86 15.20 16.92
C GLY A 169 8.69 14.66 18.34
N GLN A 170 7.92 13.57 18.50
CA GLN A 170 7.80 12.88 19.78
C GLN A 170 9.12 12.23 20.20
N GLU A 171 9.75 11.52 19.27
CA GLU A 171 11.02 10.84 19.50
C GLU A 171 12.17 11.81 19.79
N ALA A 172 12.25 12.93 19.06
CA ALA A 172 13.27 13.96 19.29
C ALA A 172 13.17 14.54 20.71
N ARG A 173 11.96 14.78 21.23
CA ARG A 173 11.76 15.25 22.62
C ARG A 173 12.25 14.22 23.63
N ARG A 174 11.96 12.93 23.39
CA ARG A 174 12.40 11.82 24.23
C ARG A 174 13.93 11.73 24.28
N LEU A 175 14.58 11.70 23.12
CA LEU A 175 16.03 11.60 22.99
C LEU A 175 16.77 12.78 23.65
N VAL A 176 16.26 14.01 23.49
CA VAL A 176 16.84 15.19 24.15
C VAL A 176 16.69 15.11 25.67
N ALA A 177 15.53 14.65 26.17
CA ALA A 177 15.32 14.50 27.61
C ALA A 177 16.27 13.45 28.21
N GLU A 178 16.28 12.24 27.65
CA GLU A 178 17.14 11.14 28.09
C GLU A 178 18.63 11.49 27.98
N GLY A 179 19.04 12.13 26.88
CA GLY A 179 20.43 12.53 26.69
C GLY A 179 20.89 13.56 27.72
N LEU A 180 20.02 14.49 28.12
CA LEU A 180 20.36 15.48 29.15
C LEU A 180 20.39 14.87 30.55
N GLU A 181 19.48 13.94 30.86
CA GLU A 181 19.47 13.19 32.13
C GLU A 181 20.72 12.31 32.27
N ALA A 182 21.14 11.67 31.19
CA ALA A 182 22.36 10.86 31.14
C ALA A 182 23.65 11.70 31.05
N GLY A 183 23.55 13.03 31.00
CA GLY A 183 24.72 13.91 30.90
C GLY A 183 25.47 13.80 29.57
N LEU A 184 24.81 13.40 28.48
CA LEU A 184 25.41 13.29 27.15
C LEU A 184 25.85 14.65 26.59
N GLY A 185 26.86 14.62 25.71
CA GLY A 185 27.37 15.80 25.03
C GLY A 185 26.50 16.23 23.85
N ARG A 186 26.80 17.41 23.28
CA ARG A 186 26.14 17.90 22.05
C ARG A 186 26.21 16.86 20.93
N SER A 187 27.39 16.28 20.70
CA SER A 187 27.63 15.35 19.61
C SER A 187 26.79 14.08 19.73
N ASP A 188 26.68 13.50 20.92
CA ASP A 188 25.94 12.24 21.13
C ASP A 188 24.42 12.44 20.95
N ILE A 189 23.90 13.56 21.43
CA ILE A 189 22.48 13.93 21.23
C ILE A 189 22.22 14.22 19.75
N ALA A 190 23.13 14.94 19.09
CA ALA A 190 23.02 15.23 17.65
C ALA A 190 23.03 13.94 16.81
N GLU A 191 23.92 12.99 17.10
CA GLU A 191 23.98 11.70 16.42
C GLU A 191 22.67 10.90 16.62
N SER A 192 22.14 10.89 17.84
CA SER A 192 20.87 10.22 18.15
C SER A 192 19.70 10.84 17.38
N LEU A 193 19.65 12.17 17.28
CA LEU A 193 18.64 12.90 16.52
C LEU A 193 18.78 12.69 15.01
N GLU A 194 20.01 12.65 14.47
CA GLU A 194 20.24 12.31 13.06
C GLU A 194 19.74 10.89 12.76
N ARG A 195 20.06 9.92 13.62
CA ARG A 195 19.61 8.53 13.46
C ARG A 195 18.08 8.44 13.48
N ALA A 196 17.43 9.15 14.40
CA ALA A 196 15.97 9.21 14.47
C ALA A 196 15.34 9.87 13.23
N ALA A 197 15.91 10.98 12.76
CA ALA A 197 15.45 11.67 11.56
C ALA A 197 15.60 10.78 10.31
N ARG A 198 16.73 10.11 10.16
CA ARG A 198 17.01 9.13 9.08
C ARG A 198 16.01 7.98 9.10
N GLY A 199 15.76 7.39 10.27
CA GLY A 199 14.78 6.31 10.43
C GLY A 199 13.34 6.73 10.11
N ALA A 200 12.97 7.96 10.47
CA ALA A 200 11.63 8.49 10.22
C ALA A 200 11.40 8.92 8.76
N LEU A 201 12.39 9.55 8.12
CA LEU A 201 12.22 10.21 6.82
C LEU A 201 12.79 9.42 5.64
N ILE A 202 13.81 8.59 5.83
CA ILE A 202 14.55 7.94 4.72
C ILE A 202 14.35 6.42 4.72
N GLU A 203 14.66 5.72 5.82
CA GLU A 203 14.78 4.25 5.82
C GLU A 203 13.46 3.52 5.50
N ARG A 204 12.32 4.13 5.81
CA ARG A 204 10.99 3.56 5.50
C ARG A 204 10.58 3.72 4.04
N ALA A 205 11.33 4.46 3.22
CA ALA A 205 10.89 4.86 1.89
C ALA A 205 10.75 3.69 0.88
N PRO A 206 11.69 2.73 0.75
CA PRO A 206 11.61 1.75 -0.35
C PRO A 206 10.37 0.85 -0.31
N PHE A 207 10.13 0.18 0.82
CA PHE A 207 8.97 -0.69 1.05
C PHE A 207 7.66 0.10 1.06
N TYR A 208 7.68 1.34 1.57
CA TYR A 208 6.49 2.19 1.56
C TYR A 208 5.98 2.45 0.14
N TRP A 209 6.87 2.79 -0.78
CA TRP A 209 6.48 3.05 -2.18
C TRP A 209 6.00 1.80 -2.91
N GLU A 210 6.45 0.61 -2.51
CA GLU A 210 5.90 -0.67 -3.01
C GLU A 210 4.47 -0.90 -2.53
N VAL A 211 4.19 -0.64 -1.25
CA VAL A 211 2.83 -0.73 -0.69
C VAL A 211 1.91 0.29 -1.36
N VAL A 212 2.35 1.54 -1.56
CA VAL A 212 1.58 2.57 -2.26
C VAL A 212 1.29 2.13 -3.69
N ALA A 213 2.30 1.66 -4.43
CA ALA A 213 2.12 1.20 -5.80
C ALA A 213 1.20 -0.03 -5.90
N SER A 214 1.39 -1.02 -5.04
CA SER A 214 0.56 -2.25 -5.01
C SER A 214 -0.88 -1.94 -4.65
N HIS A 215 -1.12 -1.10 -3.64
CA HIS A 215 -2.46 -0.68 -3.29
C HIS A 215 -3.12 0.14 -4.41
N PHE A 216 -2.41 1.08 -5.03
CA PHE A 216 -2.90 1.88 -6.16
C PHE A 216 -3.34 1.02 -7.33
N ILE A 217 -2.45 0.12 -7.80
CA ILE A 217 -2.72 -0.75 -8.95
C ILE A 217 -3.84 -1.74 -8.61
N GLY A 218 -3.80 -2.34 -7.41
CA GLY A 218 -4.79 -3.29 -6.94
C GLY A 218 -6.18 -2.68 -6.89
N GLN A 219 -6.31 -1.47 -6.32
CA GLN A 219 -7.58 -0.77 -6.23
C GLN A 219 -8.09 -0.35 -7.62
N GLY A 220 -7.23 0.22 -8.47
CA GLY A 220 -7.60 0.58 -9.84
C GLY A 220 -8.07 -0.62 -10.66
N ARG A 221 -7.37 -1.76 -10.55
CA ARG A 221 -7.75 -3.02 -11.18
C ARG A 221 -9.11 -3.51 -10.68
N SER A 222 -9.33 -3.57 -9.38
CA SER A 222 -10.57 -4.11 -8.81
C SER A 222 -11.79 -3.26 -9.15
N PHE A 223 -11.69 -1.94 -9.14
CA PHE A 223 -12.79 -1.08 -9.60
C PHE A 223 -13.04 -1.21 -11.10
N ALA A 224 -11.99 -1.32 -11.91
CA ALA A 224 -12.13 -1.56 -13.35
C ALA A 224 -12.78 -2.93 -13.64
N GLN A 225 -12.46 -3.97 -12.87
CA GLN A 225 -13.09 -5.29 -12.99
C GLN A 225 -14.57 -5.25 -12.60
N VAL A 226 -14.90 -4.68 -11.43
CA VAL A 226 -16.30 -4.59 -10.96
C VAL A 226 -17.16 -3.78 -11.92
N SER A 227 -16.66 -2.66 -12.44
CA SER A 227 -17.37 -1.88 -13.46
C SER A 227 -17.52 -2.63 -14.79
N SER A 228 -16.49 -3.39 -15.21
CA SER A 228 -16.58 -4.26 -16.38
C SER A 228 -17.66 -5.35 -16.20
N TYR A 229 -17.76 -5.94 -15.01
CA TYR A 229 -18.81 -6.92 -14.71
C TYR A 229 -20.20 -6.32 -14.84
N ALA A 230 -20.39 -5.11 -14.30
CA ALA A 230 -21.67 -4.42 -14.43
C ALA A 230 -22.02 -4.09 -15.88
N GLU A 231 -21.05 -3.62 -16.67
CA GLU A 231 -21.22 -3.35 -18.10
C GLU A 231 -21.61 -4.60 -18.89
N ALA A 232 -21.03 -5.76 -18.53
CA ALA A 232 -21.35 -7.06 -19.13
C ALA A 232 -22.62 -7.74 -18.55
N GLY A 233 -23.35 -7.09 -17.65
CA GLY A 233 -24.56 -7.67 -17.02
C GLY A 233 -24.30 -8.78 -16.01
N ILE A 234 -23.05 -8.95 -15.57
CA ILE A 234 -22.65 -9.93 -14.56
C ILE A 234 -23.11 -9.45 -13.17
N ARG A 235 -23.74 -10.35 -12.40
CA ARG A 235 -24.31 -10.00 -11.08
C ARG A 235 -23.37 -10.31 -9.92
N ARG A 236 -22.50 -11.30 -10.07
CA ARG A 236 -21.61 -11.78 -9.02
C ARG A 236 -20.20 -11.99 -9.56
N TYR A 237 -19.23 -11.86 -8.68
CA TYR A 237 -17.83 -12.18 -8.96
C TYR A 237 -17.25 -13.01 -7.85
N ARG A 238 -16.26 -13.83 -8.19
CA ARG A 238 -15.50 -14.68 -7.28
C ARG A 238 -14.13 -14.07 -7.03
N ILE A 239 -13.63 -14.18 -5.82
CA ILE A 239 -12.27 -13.79 -5.46
C ILE A 239 -11.29 -14.87 -5.90
N GLU A 240 -10.23 -14.46 -6.58
CA GLU A 240 -9.20 -15.34 -7.14
C GLU A 240 -7.83 -14.92 -6.61
N ALA A 241 -7.40 -15.55 -5.52
CA ALA A 241 -6.03 -15.40 -5.00
C ALA A 241 -5.02 -16.11 -5.91
N VAL A 242 -3.77 -15.62 -5.95
CA VAL A 242 -2.68 -16.20 -6.76
C VAL A 242 -2.28 -17.59 -6.26
N LEU A 243 -2.42 -17.85 -4.96
CA LEU A 243 -2.08 -19.12 -4.29
C LEU A 243 -0.63 -19.59 -4.48
N ASP A 244 0.31 -18.66 -4.66
CA ASP A 244 1.75 -18.94 -4.63
C ASP A 244 2.34 -18.81 -3.20
N GLU A 245 3.65 -19.02 -3.05
CA GLU A 245 4.35 -18.99 -1.77
C GLU A 245 4.21 -17.64 -1.04
N ALA A 246 4.07 -16.55 -1.77
CA ALA A 246 3.86 -15.20 -1.23
C ALA A 246 2.39 -14.86 -0.95
N THR A 247 1.45 -15.78 -1.19
CA THR A 247 0.04 -15.58 -0.88
C THR A 247 -0.24 -15.75 0.62
N THR A 248 -0.79 -14.70 1.24
CA THR A 248 -1.07 -14.60 2.68
C THR A 248 -2.31 -15.42 3.10
N GLN A 249 -2.47 -15.67 4.40
CA GLN A 249 -3.67 -16.31 4.96
C GLN A 249 -4.95 -15.54 4.62
N VAL A 250 -4.87 -14.20 4.59
CA VAL A 250 -5.98 -13.33 4.21
C VAL A 250 -6.47 -13.67 2.81
N CYS A 251 -5.57 -13.70 1.83
CA CYS A 251 -5.93 -13.99 0.45
C CYS A 251 -6.42 -15.43 0.27
N ARG A 252 -5.80 -16.39 0.95
CA ARG A 252 -6.22 -17.79 0.93
C ARG A 252 -7.62 -17.98 1.49
N PHE A 253 -7.92 -17.37 2.65
CA PHE A 253 -9.25 -17.41 3.23
C PHE A 253 -10.32 -16.82 2.31
N LEU A 254 -9.98 -15.75 1.58
CA LEU A 254 -10.91 -15.06 0.69
C LEU A 254 -11.04 -15.75 -0.68
N HIS A 255 -10.08 -16.59 -1.08
CA HIS A 255 -10.11 -17.31 -2.34
C HIS A 255 -11.41 -18.14 -2.48
N GLY A 256 -12.07 -18.04 -3.63
CA GLY A 256 -13.30 -18.76 -3.92
C GLY A 256 -14.59 -18.10 -3.37
N LYS A 257 -14.49 -17.11 -2.48
CA LYS A 257 -15.67 -16.39 -1.98
C LYS A 257 -16.32 -15.55 -3.07
N THR A 258 -17.64 -15.39 -2.99
CA THR A 258 -18.42 -14.78 -4.08
C THR A 258 -19.25 -13.60 -3.58
N PHE A 259 -19.11 -12.45 -4.24
CA PHE A 259 -19.74 -11.18 -3.84
C PHE A 259 -20.63 -10.60 -4.94
N SER A 260 -21.48 -9.63 -4.58
CA SER A 260 -22.38 -8.93 -5.49
C SER A 260 -21.67 -7.78 -6.20
N VAL A 261 -21.84 -7.68 -7.51
CA VAL A 261 -21.37 -6.53 -8.32
C VAL A 261 -22.06 -5.25 -7.87
N GLY A 262 -23.37 -5.29 -7.63
CA GLY A 262 -24.14 -4.11 -7.21
C GLY A 262 -23.69 -3.56 -5.85
N GLU A 263 -23.43 -4.42 -4.87
CA GLU A 263 -22.95 -3.99 -3.54
C GLU A 263 -21.53 -3.40 -3.63
N ALA A 264 -20.68 -3.94 -4.50
CA ALA A 264 -19.34 -3.42 -4.74
C ALA A 264 -19.36 -2.03 -5.40
N LEU A 265 -20.24 -1.80 -6.38
CA LEU A 265 -20.43 -0.49 -7.00
C LEU A 265 -20.97 0.55 -6.02
N GLN A 266 -21.97 0.20 -5.21
CA GLN A 266 -22.46 1.10 -4.16
C GLN A 266 -21.36 1.46 -3.16
N ARG A 267 -20.46 0.53 -2.83
CA ARG A 267 -19.30 0.84 -2.00
C ARG A 267 -18.32 1.78 -2.71
N PHE A 268 -18.05 1.57 -4.01
CA PHE A 268 -17.23 2.49 -4.79
C PHE A 268 -17.81 3.92 -4.77
N GLU A 269 -19.12 4.09 -4.96
CA GLU A 269 -19.78 5.40 -4.89
C GLU A 269 -19.60 6.07 -3.52
N ARG A 270 -19.73 5.32 -2.42
CA ARG A 270 -19.44 5.83 -1.08
C ARG A 270 -17.98 6.27 -0.95
N LEU A 271 -17.04 5.43 -1.37
CA LEU A 271 -15.60 5.71 -1.32
C LEU A 271 -15.23 6.96 -2.12
N GLU A 272 -15.84 7.16 -3.29
CA GLU A 272 -15.58 8.31 -4.14
C GLU A 272 -15.93 9.62 -3.45
N SER A 273 -16.94 9.62 -2.57
CA SER A 273 -17.35 10.79 -1.78
C SER A 273 -16.44 11.09 -0.59
N LEU A 274 -15.57 10.16 -0.20
CA LEU A 274 -14.67 10.34 0.94
C LEU A 274 -13.40 11.10 0.56
N GLU A 275 -12.93 11.97 1.45
CA GLU A 275 -11.69 12.73 1.27
C GLU A 275 -10.60 12.33 2.27
N ARG A 276 -10.99 12.05 3.51
CA ARG A 276 -10.04 11.79 4.59
C ARG A 276 -9.58 10.32 4.52
N PRO A 277 -8.26 10.06 4.57
CA PRO A 277 -7.72 8.70 4.56
C PRO A 277 -8.31 7.80 5.65
N GLU A 278 -8.56 8.33 6.84
CA GLU A 278 -9.17 7.55 7.94
C GLU A 278 -10.58 7.05 7.61
N ASP A 279 -11.40 7.87 6.93
CA ASP A 279 -12.75 7.46 6.53
C ASP A 279 -12.68 6.37 5.45
N VAL A 280 -11.74 6.49 4.51
CA VAL A 280 -11.48 5.46 3.49
C VAL A 280 -11.04 4.14 4.15
N LYS A 281 -10.19 4.19 5.18
CA LYS A 281 -9.78 3.00 5.96
C LYS A 281 -10.96 2.35 6.69
N GLN A 282 -12.02 3.10 7.03
CA GLN A 282 -13.23 2.52 7.61
C GLN A 282 -14.11 1.82 6.56
N GLU A 283 -14.15 2.32 5.32
CA GLU A 283 -14.93 1.69 4.23
C GLU A 283 -14.20 0.50 3.58
N LEU A 284 -12.86 0.55 3.50
CA LEU A 284 -11.98 -0.52 3.01
C LEU A 284 -10.88 -0.84 4.03
N PRO A 285 -11.22 -1.46 5.17
CA PRO A 285 -10.23 -1.83 6.16
C PRO A 285 -9.32 -2.94 5.64
N TRP A 286 -8.03 -2.84 5.95
CA TRP A 286 -7.13 -3.97 5.76
C TRP A 286 -7.48 -5.09 6.74
N VAL A 287 -7.50 -6.31 6.23
CA VAL A 287 -7.60 -7.49 7.08
C VAL A 287 -6.27 -7.66 7.81
N ARG A 288 -6.37 -7.86 9.12
CA ARG A 288 -5.25 -8.06 10.01
C ARG A 288 -5.22 -9.49 10.51
N GLU A 289 -4.03 -9.93 10.86
CA GLU A 289 -3.78 -11.22 11.48
C GLU A 289 -3.17 -10.98 12.86
N ARG A 290 -3.56 -11.81 13.83
CA ARG A 290 -2.88 -11.94 15.12
C ARG A 290 -3.03 -13.36 15.65
N LEU A 291 -2.23 -13.74 16.63
CA LEU A 291 -2.50 -14.94 17.41
C LEU A 291 -3.67 -14.69 18.37
N ASP A 292 -4.60 -15.63 18.41
CA ASP A 292 -5.68 -15.69 19.38
C ASP A 292 -5.13 -16.22 20.71
N ALA A 293 -5.37 -15.49 21.80
CA ALA A 293 -4.80 -15.85 23.10
C ALA A 293 -5.42 -17.13 23.67
N ASP A 294 -6.67 -17.44 23.31
CA ASP A 294 -7.40 -18.58 23.87
C ASP A 294 -7.06 -19.86 23.10
N THR A 295 -6.95 -19.78 21.77
CA THR A 295 -6.71 -20.97 20.94
C THR A 295 -5.26 -21.13 20.48
N GLY A 296 -4.43 -20.10 20.64
CA GLY A 296 -3.06 -20.06 20.11
C GLY A 296 -2.97 -20.02 18.58
N ARG A 297 -4.12 -19.96 17.88
CA ARG A 297 -4.18 -19.99 16.40
C ARG A 297 -4.23 -18.59 15.82
N ALA A 298 -3.82 -18.45 14.57
CA ALA A 298 -3.96 -17.18 13.87
C ALA A 298 -5.44 -16.84 13.64
N LEU A 299 -5.82 -15.61 13.96
CA LEU A 299 -7.14 -15.03 13.81
C LEU A 299 -7.09 -13.88 12.80
N LEU A 300 -7.93 -13.96 11.78
CA LEU A 300 -8.16 -12.91 10.81
C LEU A 300 -9.28 -11.98 11.30
N TYR A 301 -9.03 -10.68 11.29
CA TYR A 301 -9.98 -9.67 11.78
C TYR A 301 -9.86 -8.35 11.03
N VAL A 302 -10.90 -7.52 11.12
CA VAL A 302 -10.87 -6.11 10.71
C VAL A 302 -11.33 -5.22 11.85
N ASN A 303 -10.84 -3.98 11.86
CA ASN A 303 -11.29 -2.95 12.78
C ASN A 303 -12.06 -1.89 11.99
N ARG A 304 -13.31 -1.64 12.35
CA ARG A 304 -14.18 -0.64 11.73
C ARG A 304 -15.03 0.04 12.80
N GLY A 305 -15.04 1.38 12.83
CA GLY A 305 -15.82 2.16 13.80
C GLY A 305 -15.47 1.88 15.25
N GLY A 306 -14.20 1.54 15.54
CA GLY A 306 -13.75 1.13 16.87
C GLY A 306 -14.19 -0.28 17.29
N GLN A 307 -14.95 -0.99 16.44
CA GLN A 307 -15.36 -2.37 16.65
C GLN A 307 -14.48 -3.32 15.84
N GLN A 308 -14.25 -4.49 16.43
CA GLN A 308 -13.49 -5.55 15.79
C GLN A 308 -14.43 -6.66 15.31
N THR A 309 -14.35 -6.98 14.03
CA THR A 309 -15.05 -8.12 13.45
C THR A 309 -14.08 -9.27 13.22
N ARG A 310 -14.33 -10.41 13.86
CA ARG A 310 -13.58 -11.66 13.63
C ARG A 310 -14.07 -12.29 12.33
N LEU A 311 -13.16 -12.57 11.40
CA LEU A 311 -13.51 -13.07 10.07
C LEU A 311 -13.35 -14.58 9.98
N ALA A 312 -12.20 -15.09 10.42
CA ALA A 312 -11.88 -16.50 10.40
C ALA A 312 -10.72 -16.82 11.34
N GLU A 313 -10.63 -18.07 11.74
CA GLU A 313 -9.47 -18.64 12.40
C GLU A 313 -8.76 -19.59 11.45
N VAL A 314 -7.43 -19.55 11.45
CA VAL A 314 -6.57 -20.44 10.65
C VAL A 314 -6.40 -21.75 11.40
N LEU A 315 -7.01 -22.82 10.89
CA LEU A 315 -6.87 -24.17 11.44
C LEU A 315 -5.58 -24.83 10.97
N ARG A 316 -5.24 -24.61 9.69
CA ARG A 316 -3.99 -25.06 9.08
C ARG A 316 -3.47 -23.98 8.14
N SER A 317 -2.28 -23.47 8.45
CA SER A 317 -1.58 -22.52 7.59
C SER A 317 -1.10 -23.21 6.31
N ALA A 318 -1.32 -22.57 5.17
CA ALA A 318 -0.66 -22.87 3.90
C ALA A 318 0.22 -21.71 3.42
N ALA A 319 0.64 -20.79 4.30
CA ALA A 319 1.56 -19.72 3.92
C ALA A 319 2.91 -20.33 3.50
N GLY A 320 3.50 -19.83 2.42
CA GLY A 320 4.74 -20.37 1.87
C GLY A 320 4.56 -21.60 0.96
N THR A 321 3.33 -22.07 0.73
CA THR A 321 3.06 -23.18 -0.20
C THR A 321 2.28 -22.71 -1.43
N ARG A 322 2.48 -23.45 -2.53
CA ARG A 322 1.81 -23.21 -3.81
C ARG A 322 0.54 -24.07 -3.93
N ASP A 323 -0.51 -23.49 -4.50
CA ASP A 323 -1.82 -24.09 -4.82
C ASP A 323 -2.62 -24.67 -3.64
N ASP A 324 -2.11 -24.58 -2.40
CA ASP A 324 -2.81 -25.03 -1.19
C ASP A 324 -3.52 -23.87 -0.50
N VAL A 325 -4.85 -23.92 -0.39
CA VAL A 325 -5.62 -22.86 0.27
C VAL A 325 -5.40 -22.88 1.80
N GLY A 326 -4.99 -24.00 2.40
CA GLY A 326 -5.00 -24.16 3.85
C GLY A 326 -6.38 -24.54 4.37
N GLU A 327 -6.58 -24.43 5.68
CA GLU A 327 -7.85 -24.75 6.33
C GLU A 327 -8.26 -23.64 7.30
N PHE A 328 -9.51 -23.21 7.21
CA PHE A 328 -10.05 -22.10 7.99
C PHE A 328 -11.38 -22.45 8.63
N ARG A 329 -11.57 -22.01 9.88
CA ARG A 329 -12.89 -21.91 10.50
C ARG A 329 -13.44 -20.53 10.23
N SER A 330 -14.45 -20.45 9.35
CA SER A 330 -15.10 -19.17 9.05
C SER A 330 -15.93 -18.70 10.25
N LEU A 331 -15.71 -17.46 10.68
CA LEU A 331 -16.45 -16.82 11.78
C LEU A 331 -17.42 -15.74 11.27
N ALA A 332 -17.26 -15.33 10.02
CA ALA A 332 -18.16 -14.44 9.29
C ALA A 332 -18.63 -15.10 7.99
N SER A 333 -19.91 -14.90 7.64
CA SER A 333 -20.47 -15.22 6.33
C SER A 333 -19.97 -14.26 5.25
N ASP A 334 -20.10 -14.62 3.97
CA ASP A 334 -19.74 -13.74 2.85
C ASP A 334 -20.48 -12.39 2.89
N ARG A 335 -21.74 -12.37 3.33
CA ARG A 335 -22.47 -11.12 3.57
C ARG A 335 -21.83 -10.29 4.69
N GLN A 336 -21.48 -10.90 5.81
CA GLN A 336 -20.81 -10.20 6.91
C GLN A 336 -19.40 -9.71 6.51
N LEU A 337 -18.67 -10.45 5.66
CA LEU A 337 -17.41 -10.00 5.07
C LEU A 337 -17.63 -8.78 4.17
N ALA A 338 -18.64 -8.83 3.31
CA ALA A 338 -19.03 -7.70 2.48
C ALA A 338 -19.37 -6.49 3.36
N ASP A 339 -20.25 -6.63 4.36
CA ASP A 339 -20.64 -5.54 5.28
C ASP A 339 -19.46 -4.97 6.06
N ALA A 340 -18.46 -5.79 6.38
CA ALA A 340 -17.23 -5.40 7.06
C ALA A 340 -16.19 -4.70 6.15
N GLY A 341 -16.50 -4.50 4.86
CA GLY A 341 -15.58 -3.85 3.91
C GLY A 341 -14.69 -4.80 3.12
N VAL A 342 -14.82 -6.12 3.33
CA VAL A 342 -13.95 -7.17 2.77
C VAL A 342 -14.64 -7.85 1.59
N GLY A 343 -15.05 -7.05 0.60
CA GLY A 343 -15.82 -7.52 -0.57
C GLY A 343 -14.99 -7.69 -1.85
N PHE A 344 -13.96 -6.87 -2.05
CA PHE A 344 -13.09 -6.90 -3.23
C PHE A 344 -11.66 -6.51 -2.83
N PRO A 345 -10.63 -6.97 -3.57
CA PRO A 345 -9.25 -6.64 -3.27
C PRO A 345 -8.95 -5.15 -3.54
N PRO A 346 -7.86 -4.59 -2.98
CA PRO A 346 -6.85 -5.25 -2.15
C PRO A 346 -7.27 -5.36 -0.68
N TYR A 347 -6.88 -6.47 -0.03
CA TYR A 347 -7.18 -6.73 1.39
C TYR A 347 -6.04 -6.34 2.35
N HIS A 348 -4.86 -6.08 1.80
CA HIS A 348 -3.64 -5.70 2.50
C HIS A 348 -2.66 -5.02 1.51
N GLY A 349 -1.57 -4.46 2.03
CA GLY A 349 -0.65 -3.58 1.27
C GLY A 349 0.03 -4.19 0.03
N LEU A 350 0.27 -5.51 0.01
CA LEU A 350 0.88 -6.23 -1.13
C LEU A 350 -0.07 -7.26 -1.77
N CYS A 351 -1.36 -6.95 -1.83
CA CYS A 351 -2.37 -7.89 -2.31
C CYS A 351 -2.33 -8.05 -3.83
N ARG A 352 -2.13 -9.28 -4.30
CA ARG A 352 -2.13 -9.63 -5.73
C ARG A 352 -3.43 -10.29 -6.20
N THR A 353 -4.32 -10.60 -5.28
CA THR A 353 -5.64 -11.21 -5.52
C THR A 353 -6.49 -10.40 -6.49
N THR A 354 -7.13 -11.11 -7.42
CA THR A 354 -7.97 -10.56 -8.48
C THR A 354 -9.41 -11.07 -8.34
N THR A 355 -10.28 -10.69 -9.26
CA THR A 355 -11.66 -11.20 -9.33
C THR A 355 -11.95 -11.85 -10.68
N LEU A 356 -12.89 -12.79 -10.67
CA LEU A 356 -13.44 -13.44 -11.86
C LEU A 356 -14.95 -13.25 -11.92
N ALA A 357 -15.49 -12.97 -13.11
CA ALA A 357 -16.92 -12.97 -13.34
C ALA A 357 -17.53 -14.36 -13.03
N VAL A 358 -18.69 -14.38 -12.39
CA VAL A 358 -19.51 -15.59 -12.22
C VAL A 358 -20.69 -15.46 -13.17
N THR A 359 -20.62 -16.20 -14.27
CA THR A 359 -21.62 -16.25 -15.34
C THR A 359 -22.74 -17.21 -15.04
#